data_AF-A0A9N9KG79-F1
#
_entry.id   AF-A0A9N9KG79-F1
#
_cell.length_a   1.000
_cell.length_b   1.000
_cell.length_c   1.000
_cell.angle_alpha   90.00
_cell.angle_beta   90.00
_cell.angle_gamma   90.00
#
_symmetry.space_group_name_H-M   'P 1'
#
loop_
_entity.id
_entity.type
_entity.pdbx_description
1 polymer ?
#
loop_
_entity_poly.entity_id
_entity_poly.type
_entity_poly.pdbx_seq_one_letter_code
_entity_poly.pdbx_strand_id
1 'polypeptide(L)'
;GLKKLKNKGTLSSEDIQEINANTINKNENKKKDIRISGVQLFGLQLNSVRIVRKMLPSNTYLKVQPFNNLSNSTQRRYMLTIAKRVFYQVEICKENIFHKDDKVEIKQARFTINDKPFEIQYGKVNQEKIDNLHLAVLKSLDKGKISCEAYRSLAHINQDLPREGAISSTRQRLNKQMQNLVPLLLIN
;
A
#
# COMPACT_ATOMS: atom_id res chain seq x y z
N GLY A 1 -38.50 -27.24 -33.13
CA GLY A 1 -37.59 -26.30 -33.81
C GLY A 1 -36.23 -26.30 -33.13
N LEU A 2 -35.18 -26.53 -33.93
CA LEU A 2 -33.79 -26.07 -33.82
C LEU A 2 -33.21 -25.78 -32.42
N LYS A 3 -32.30 -26.63 -31.92
CA LYS A 3 -30.83 -26.40 -31.92
C LYS A 3 -30.39 -25.05 -31.31
N LYS A 4 -29.69 -25.09 -30.17
CA LYS A 4 -28.35 -24.48 -29.96
C LYS A 4 -27.93 -24.56 -28.49
N LEU A 5 -27.18 -25.61 -28.15
CA LEU A 5 -26.23 -25.65 -27.02
C LEU A 5 -25.18 -26.72 -27.34
N LYS A 6 -24.48 -26.50 -28.45
CA LYS A 6 -23.16 -27.08 -28.71
C LYS A 6 -22.28 -25.91 -29.07
N ASN A 7 -21.41 -25.55 -28.14
CA ASN A 7 -20.08 -24.99 -28.35
C ASN A 7 -19.37 -25.08 -27.01
N LYS A 8 -19.12 -26.32 -26.57
CA LYS A 8 -17.92 -26.59 -25.78
C LYS A 8 -16.78 -26.24 -26.73
N GLY A 9 -15.87 -25.36 -26.30
CA GLY A 9 -14.65 -25.05 -27.05
C GLY A 9 -13.83 -26.32 -27.19
N THR A 10 -14.15 -27.10 -28.23
CA THR A 10 -13.36 -28.22 -28.70
C THR A 10 -12.13 -27.59 -29.33
N LEU A 11 -10.95 -27.97 -28.84
CA LEU A 11 -9.65 -27.63 -29.41
C LEU A 11 -9.69 -27.75 -30.94
N SER A 12 -9.21 -26.74 -31.69
CA SER A 12 -9.13 -26.88 -33.15
C SER A 12 -8.17 -28.02 -33.47
N SER A 13 -8.44 -28.75 -34.55
CA SER A 13 -7.52 -29.78 -35.07
C SER A 13 -6.13 -29.18 -35.35
N GLU A 14 -6.06 -27.89 -35.65
CA GLU A 14 -4.82 -27.13 -35.87
C GLU A 14 -4.05 -26.94 -34.55
N ASP A 15 -4.74 -26.65 -33.44
CA ASP A 15 -4.13 -26.48 -32.12
C ASP A 15 -3.53 -27.81 -31.61
N ILE A 16 -4.23 -28.92 -31.87
CA ILE A 16 -3.73 -30.28 -31.53
C ILE A 16 -2.50 -30.63 -32.38
N GLN A 17 -2.49 -30.23 -33.65
CA GLN A 17 -1.36 -30.46 -34.55
C GLN A 17 -0.13 -29.62 -34.16
N GLU A 18 -0.30 -28.36 -33.73
CA GLU A 18 0.80 -27.51 -33.27
C GLU A 18 1.43 -28.01 -31.96
N ILE A 19 0.62 -28.56 -31.04
CA ILE A 19 1.09 -29.22 -29.82
C ILE A 19 1.88 -30.51 -30.15
N ASN A 20 1.40 -31.30 -31.11
CA ASN A 20 2.03 -32.56 -31.51
C ASN A 20 3.32 -32.33 -32.32
N ALA A 21 3.36 -31.34 -33.22
CA ALA A 21 4.54 -31.00 -34.01
C ALA A 21 5.72 -30.53 -33.13
N ASN A 22 5.43 -29.77 -32.09
CA ASN A 22 6.45 -29.30 -31.13
C ASN A 22 6.95 -30.41 -30.18
N THR A 23 6.19 -31.50 -30.03
CA THR A 23 6.56 -32.66 -29.20
C THR A 23 7.34 -33.71 -30.01
N ILE A 24 7.05 -33.85 -31.31
CA ILE A 24 7.63 -34.89 -32.17
C ILE A 24 8.98 -34.46 -32.78
N ASN A 25 9.21 -33.17 -33.08
CA ASN A 25 10.44 -32.70 -33.74
C ASN A 25 11.73 -32.65 -32.87
N LYS A 26 11.78 -33.40 -31.75
CA LYS A 26 13.01 -33.52 -30.96
C LYS A 26 13.44 -34.94 -30.57
N ASN A 27 12.72 -35.96 -31.03
CA ASN A 27 12.91 -37.33 -30.54
C ASN A 27 13.14 -38.37 -31.64
N GLU A 28 13.75 -38.00 -32.76
CA GLU A 28 14.39 -38.99 -33.63
C GLU A 28 15.88 -39.08 -33.27
N ASN A 29 16.28 -40.26 -32.77
CA ASN A 29 17.65 -40.72 -32.51
C ASN A 29 18.31 -40.36 -31.18
N LYS A 30 17.85 -40.98 -30.10
CA LYS A 30 18.63 -41.85 -29.17
C LYS A 30 17.82 -42.03 -27.89
N LYS A 31 17.62 -43.30 -27.49
CA LYS A 31 17.08 -43.69 -26.18
C LYS A 31 18.11 -43.35 -25.09
N LYS A 32 18.27 -42.07 -24.79
CA LYS A 32 18.97 -41.56 -23.59
C LYS A 32 17.89 -41.21 -22.58
N ASP A 33 18.14 -41.55 -21.33
CA ASP A 33 17.30 -41.18 -20.20
C ASP A 33 17.20 -39.64 -20.14
N ILE A 34 16.16 -39.06 -20.74
CA ILE A 34 16.00 -37.60 -20.89
C ILE A 34 15.55 -37.06 -19.54
N ARG A 35 16.52 -36.88 -18.63
CA ARG A 35 16.31 -36.08 -17.43
C ARG A 35 16.09 -34.64 -17.89
N ILE A 36 14.82 -34.23 -17.92
CA ILE A 36 14.43 -32.84 -18.18
C ILE A 36 15.15 -31.96 -17.15
N SER A 37 15.89 -30.96 -17.62
CA SER A 37 16.52 -30.00 -16.73
C SER A 37 15.46 -29.27 -15.94
N GLY A 38 15.66 -29.06 -14.64
CA GLY A 38 14.70 -28.36 -13.78
C GLY A 38 14.25 -27.02 -14.37
N VAL A 39 15.16 -26.27 -14.98
CA VAL A 39 14.86 -24.98 -15.63
C VAL A 39 13.87 -25.14 -16.79
N GLN A 40 13.98 -26.21 -17.57
CA GLN A 40 13.05 -26.51 -18.66
C GLN A 40 11.68 -26.94 -18.14
N LEU A 41 11.65 -27.73 -17.06
CA LEU A 41 10.41 -28.11 -16.37
C LEU A 41 9.69 -26.87 -15.81
N PHE A 42 10.42 -25.99 -15.14
CA PHE A 42 9.88 -24.71 -14.65
C PHE A 42 9.38 -23.84 -15.80
N GLY A 43 10.11 -23.77 -16.92
CA GLY A 43 9.68 -23.05 -18.11
C GLY A 43 8.34 -23.55 -18.67
N LEU A 44 8.15 -24.87 -18.74
CA LEU A 44 6.89 -25.50 -19.16
C LEU A 44 5.76 -25.20 -18.17
N GLN A 45 6.01 -25.32 -16.86
CA GLN A 45 5.02 -24.98 -15.82
C GLN A 45 4.56 -23.52 -15.92
N LEU A 46 5.49 -22.57 -16.12
CA LEU A 46 5.18 -21.16 -16.30
C LEU A 46 4.34 -20.92 -17.56
N ASN A 47 4.60 -21.67 -18.64
CA ASN A 47 3.82 -21.56 -19.86
C ASN A 47 2.38 -22.06 -19.68
N SER A 48 2.19 -23.19 -18.99
CA SER A 48 0.87 -23.69 -18.63
C SER A 48 0.08 -22.68 -17.78
N VAL A 49 0.72 -22.08 -16.77
CA VAL A 49 0.10 -21.03 -15.94
C VAL A 49 -0.26 -19.80 -16.77
N ARG A 50 0.59 -19.41 -17.72
CA ARG A 50 0.33 -18.28 -18.63
C ARG A 50 -0.89 -18.55 -19.52
N ILE A 51 -1.00 -19.76 -20.08
CA ILE A 51 -2.13 -20.17 -20.92
C ILE A 51 -3.44 -20.12 -20.11
N VAL A 52 -3.45 -20.70 -18.91
CA VAL A 52 -4.64 -20.66 -18.02
C VAL A 52 -5.06 -19.22 -17.71
N ARG A 53 -4.11 -18.32 -17.44
CA ARG A 53 -4.41 -16.90 -17.17
C ARG A 53 -5.00 -16.17 -18.38
N LYS A 54 -4.60 -16.54 -19.60
CA LYS A 54 -5.15 -15.96 -20.85
C LYS A 54 -6.54 -16.50 -21.18
N MET A 55 -6.81 -17.77 -20.86
CA MET A 55 -8.08 -18.44 -21.10
C MET A 55 -9.16 -18.08 -20.08
N LEU A 56 -8.76 -17.58 -18.92
CA LEU A 56 -9.67 -17.02 -17.92
C LEU A 56 -10.27 -15.72 -18.46
N PRO A 57 -11.59 -15.52 -18.44
CA PRO A 57 -12.19 -14.25 -18.83
C PRO A 57 -11.50 -13.14 -18.04
N SER A 58 -11.00 -12.10 -18.72
CA SER A 58 -10.24 -10.99 -18.12
C SER A 58 -10.98 -10.25 -17.00
N ASN A 59 -12.25 -10.60 -16.77
CA ASN A 59 -13.15 -10.09 -15.73
C ASN A 59 -13.16 -10.94 -14.43
N THR A 60 -12.84 -12.24 -14.48
CA THR A 60 -13.15 -13.15 -13.35
C THR A 60 -12.20 -13.00 -12.14
N TYR A 61 -11.02 -12.38 -12.30
CA TYR A 61 -9.99 -12.30 -11.24
C TYR A 61 -9.46 -10.89 -10.93
N LEU A 62 -10.07 -9.85 -11.51
CA LEU A 62 -9.75 -8.45 -11.19
C LEU A 62 -11.00 -7.67 -10.76
N LYS A 63 -11.89 -8.30 -10.00
CA LYS A 63 -12.86 -7.52 -9.23
C LYS A 63 -12.06 -6.76 -8.17
N VAL A 64 -11.77 -5.49 -8.45
CA VAL A 64 -11.24 -4.57 -7.45
C VAL A 64 -12.18 -4.67 -6.26
N GLN A 65 -11.69 -5.26 -5.17
CA GLN A 65 -12.51 -5.44 -3.99
C GLN A 65 -12.86 -4.06 -3.41
N PRO A 66 -14.05 -3.92 -2.82
CA PRO A 66 -14.38 -2.72 -2.07
C PRO A 66 -13.29 -2.41 -1.06
N PHE A 67 -12.95 -1.14 -0.88
CA PHE A 67 -11.84 -0.71 -0.03
C PHE A 67 -11.91 -1.28 1.39
N ASN A 68 -13.13 -1.36 1.95
CA ASN A 68 -13.38 -1.90 3.29
C ASN A 68 -13.07 -3.40 3.43
N ASN A 69 -13.04 -4.15 2.32
CA ASN A 69 -12.78 -5.60 2.33
C ASN A 69 -11.28 -5.92 2.16
N LEU A 70 -10.45 -4.90 1.92
CA LEU A 70 -9.01 -5.05 1.72
C LEU A 70 -8.28 -5.16 3.06
N SER A 71 -7.15 -5.86 3.08
CA SER A 71 -6.23 -5.83 4.22
C SER A 71 -5.68 -4.41 4.45
N ASN A 72 -5.32 -4.08 5.70
CA ASN A 72 -4.71 -2.79 6.06
C ASN A 72 -3.47 -2.47 5.20
N SER A 73 -2.65 -3.49 4.91
CA SER A 73 -1.48 -3.35 4.04
C SER A 73 -1.85 -2.98 2.60
N THR A 74 -2.94 -3.55 2.07
CA THR A 74 -3.42 -3.26 0.72
C THR A 74 -4.08 -1.89 0.65
N GLN A 75 -4.90 -1.53 1.65
CA GLN A 75 -5.47 -0.19 1.79
C GLN A 75 -4.37 0.87 1.78
N ARG A 76 -3.31 0.69 2.60
CA ARG A 76 -2.14 1.56 2.63
C ARG A 76 -1.46 1.67 1.26
N ARG A 77 -1.28 0.56 0.55
CA ARG A 77 -0.67 0.56 -0.79
C ARG A 77 -1.50 1.39 -1.79
N TYR A 78 -2.82 1.25 -1.76
CA TYR A 78 -3.73 2.02 -2.62
C TYR A 78 -3.62 3.52 -2.34
N MET A 79 -3.65 3.93 -1.07
CA MET A 79 -3.47 5.32 -0.67
C MET A 79 -2.13 5.89 -1.16
N LEU A 80 -1.03 5.16 -0.94
CA LEU A 80 0.30 5.59 -1.42
C LEU A 80 0.37 5.69 -2.94
N THR A 81 -0.37 4.85 -3.65
CA THR A 81 -0.40 4.87 -5.13
C THR A 81 -1.09 6.13 -5.63
N ILE A 82 -2.24 6.48 -5.03
CA ILE A 82 -2.95 7.73 -5.33
C ILE A 82 -2.06 8.92 -4.99
N ALA A 83 -1.43 8.92 -3.82
CA ALA A 83 -0.55 10.01 -3.39
C ALA A 83 0.58 10.28 -4.37
N LYS A 84 1.22 9.21 -4.86
CA LYS A 84 2.29 9.30 -5.86
C LYS A 84 1.79 9.89 -7.17
N ARG A 85 0.59 9.52 -7.61
CA ARG A 85 -0.02 10.06 -8.83
C ARG A 85 -0.34 11.54 -8.68
N VAL A 86 -0.93 11.94 -7.56
CA VAL A 86 -1.21 13.37 -7.26
C VAL A 86 0.09 14.17 -7.26
N PHE A 87 1.12 13.68 -6.57
CA PHE A 87 2.43 14.33 -6.54
C PHE A 87 3.02 14.49 -7.95
N TYR A 88 3.06 13.40 -8.72
CA TYR A 88 3.59 13.42 -10.09
C TYR A 88 2.83 14.40 -10.99
N GLN A 89 1.50 14.47 -10.85
CA GLN A 89 0.70 15.40 -11.62
C GLN A 89 1.02 16.86 -11.28
N VAL A 90 1.19 17.18 -9.99
CA VAL A 90 1.58 18.53 -9.55
C VAL A 90 2.98 18.88 -10.09
N GLU A 91 3.91 17.94 -10.05
CA GLU A 91 5.28 18.14 -10.56
C GLU A 91 5.32 18.38 -12.07
N ILE A 92 4.44 17.75 -12.86
CA ILE A 92 4.34 18.05 -14.30
C ILE A 92 3.67 19.40 -14.52
N CYS A 93 2.55 19.64 -13.85
CA CYS A 93 1.74 20.82 -14.08
C CYS A 93 2.44 22.10 -13.63
N LYS A 94 3.33 22.04 -12.64
CA LYS A 94 3.96 23.25 -12.09
C LYS A 94 4.79 24.02 -13.13
N GLU A 95 5.47 23.31 -14.03
CA GLU A 95 6.33 23.93 -15.06
C GLU A 95 5.54 24.74 -16.09
N ASN A 96 4.28 24.38 -16.32
CA ASN A 96 3.40 25.04 -17.29
C ASN A 96 2.51 26.11 -16.65
N ILE A 97 2.27 26.05 -15.33
CA ILE A 97 1.31 26.93 -14.63
C ILE A 97 2.03 28.08 -13.91
N PHE A 98 3.19 27.82 -13.31
CA PHE A 98 3.89 28.80 -12.47
C PHE A 98 5.13 29.35 -13.16
N HIS A 99 5.57 30.53 -12.73
CA HIS A 99 6.83 31.10 -13.23
C HIS A 99 8.01 30.28 -12.72
N LYS A 100 9.14 30.29 -13.44
CA LYS A 100 10.34 29.52 -13.08
C LYS A 100 10.94 29.91 -11.72
N ASP A 101 10.71 31.15 -11.30
CA ASP A 101 11.17 31.68 -10.03
C ASP A 101 10.25 31.33 -8.85
N ASP A 102 9.03 30.83 -9.15
CA ASP A 102 8.07 30.46 -8.12
C ASP A 102 8.45 29.12 -7.50
N LYS A 103 8.57 29.10 -6.17
CA LYS A 103 8.83 27.88 -5.43
C LYS A 103 7.51 27.16 -5.11
N VAL A 104 7.13 26.25 -6.01
CA VAL A 104 5.91 25.43 -5.87
C VAL A 104 6.23 24.08 -5.22
N GLU A 105 5.63 23.81 -4.07
CA GLU A 105 5.78 22.54 -3.35
C GLU A 105 4.43 22.07 -2.79
N ILE A 106 4.04 20.83 -3.08
CA ILE A 106 2.91 20.19 -2.40
C ILE A 106 3.34 19.73 -1.01
N LYS A 107 2.62 20.18 0.03
CA LYS A 107 2.90 19.79 1.43
C LYS A 107 2.05 18.62 1.90
N GLN A 108 0.81 18.54 1.43
CA GLN A 108 -0.19 17.62 1.97
C GLN A 108 -1.29 17.33 0.96
N ALA A 109 -1.85 16.12 1.00
CA ALA A 109 -3.10 15.76 0.35
C ALA A 109 -4.08 15.16 1.36
N ARG A 110 -5.34 15.58 1.27
CA ARG A 110 -6.46 15.05 2.05
C ARG A 110 -7.53 14.51 1.10
N PHE A 111 -8.01 13.31 1.37
CA PHE A 111 -9.12 12.72 0.60
C PHE A 111 -9.91 11.75 1.48
N THR A 112 -11.15 11.48 1.09
CA THR A 112 -12.04 10.56 1.80
C THR A 112 -12.28 9.30 0.98
N ILE A 113 -12.38 8.15 1.65
CA ILE A 113 -12.87 6.90 1.05
C ILE A 113 -13.94 6.35 1.99
N ASN A 114 -15.19 6.28 1.55
CA ASN A 114 -16.34 5.85 2.37
C ASN A 114 -16.42 6.64 3.68
N ASP A 115 -16.39 7.98 3.59
CA ASP A 115 -16.43 8.94 4.72
C ASP A 115 -15.28 8.82 5.73
N LYS A 116 -14.30 7.95 5.48
CA LYS A 116 -13.07 7.87 6.26
C LYS A 116 -12.07 8.86 5.67
N PRO A 117 -11.63 9.87 6.43
CA PRO A 117 -10.64 10.83 5.98
C PRO A 117 -9.24 10.24 6.03
N PHE A 118 -8.47 10.51 4.99
CA PHE A 118 -7.06 10.13 4.88
C PHE A 118 -6.22 11.36 4.59
N GLU A 119 -5.08 11.41 5.26
CA GLU A 119 -4.13 12.49 5.15
C GLU A 119 -2.76 11.93 4.78
N ILE A 120 -2.12 12.55 3.79
CA ILE A 120 -0.78 12.21 3.34
C ILE A 120 0.06 13.47 3.33
N GLN A 121 1.17 13.45 4.06
CA GLN A 121 2.15 14.53 4.09
C GLN A 121 3.27 14.21 3.09
N TYR A 122 3.63 15.21 2.29
CA TYR A 122 4.69 15.12 1.29
C TYR A 122 5.96 15.80 1.80
N GLY A 123 7.11 15.34 1.31
CA GLY A 123 8.42 15.89 1.66
C GLY A 123 9.03 15.24 2.91
N LYS A 124 10.09 15.89 3.44
CA LYS A 124 10.74 15.43 4.67
C LYS A 124 9.87 15.79 5.87
N VAL A 125 9.51 14.76 6.62
CA VAL A 125 8.90 14.93 7.94
C VAL A 125 9.92 15.65 8.82
N ASN A 126 9.61 16.90 9.21
CA ASN A 126 10.45 17.63 10.16
C ASN A 126 10.12 17.11 11.57
N GLN A 127 10.90 16.10 11.99
CA GLN A 127 10.71 15.42 13.26
C GLN A 127 10.77 16.39 14.46
N GLU A 128 11.64 17.40 14.40
CA GLU A 128 11.77 18.44 15.43
C GLU A 128 10.48 19.25 15.58
N LYS A 129 9.84 19.64 14.46
CA LYS A 129 8.54 20.33 14.50
C LYS A 129 7.45 19.47 15.13
N ILE A 130 7.44 18.17 14.86
CA ILE A 130 6.49 17.23 15.45
C ILE A 130 6.72 17.08 16.95
N ASP A 131 7.97 16.89 17.36
CA ASP A 131 8.31 16.77 18.78
C ASP A 131 8.00 18.07 19.55
N ASN A 132 8.26 19.23 18.95
CA ASN A 132 7.90 20.54 19.52
C ASN A 132 6.38 20.71 19.65
N LEU A 133 5.59 20.26 18.66
CA LEU A 133 4.13 20.25 18.73
C LEU A 133 3.64 19.35 19.87
N HIS A 134 4.16 18.13 19.98
CA HIS A 134 3.80 17.20 21.04
C HIS A 134 4.10 17.80 22.42
N LEU A 135 5.26 18.43 22.58
CA LEU A 135 5.66 19.07 23.83
C LEU A 135 4.76 20.26 24.17
N ALA A 136 4.43 21.10 23.18
CA ALA A 136 3.53 22.24 23.36
C ALA A 136 2.12 21.80 23.78
N VAL A 137 1.59 20.75 23.15
CA VAL A 137 0.31 20.13 23.53
C VAL A 137 0.39 19.58 24.95
N LEU A 138 1.41 18.78 25.27
CA LEU A 138 1.59 18.21 26.61
C LEU A 138 1.63 19.29 27.68
N LYS A 139 2.42 20.35 27.46
CA LYS A 139 2.51 21.51 28.36
C LYS A 139 1.17 22.21 28.54
N SER A 140 0.38 22.32 27.47
CA SER A 140 -0.94 22.93 27.50
C SER A 140 -1.96 22.07 28.25
N LEU A 141 -1.89 20.75 28.10
CA LEU A 141 -2.72 19.81 28.85
C LEU A 141 -2.44 19.88 30.35
N ASP A 142 -1.17 19.89 30.73
CA ASP A 142 -0.75 19.99 32.14
C ASP A 142 -1.17 21.33 32.75
N LYS A 143 -0.93 22.44 32.04
CA LYS A 143 -1.32 23.78 32.51
C LYS A 143 -2.84 23.94 32.60
N GLY A 144 -3.57 23.38 31.64
CA GLY A 144 -5.03 23.44 31.58
C GLY A 144 -5.74 22.42 32.44
N LYS A 145 -5.01 21.49 33.10
CA LYS A 145 -5.57 20.34 33.83
C LYS A 145 -6.57 19.53 33.00
N ILE A 146 -6.31 19.41 31.70
CA ILE A 146 -7.19 18.69 30.77
C ILE A 146 -6.97 17.20 30.96
N SER A 147 -8.05 16.44 31.19
CA SER A 147 -7.95 14.99 31.32
C SER A 147 -7.54 14.34 30.00
N CYS A 148 -6.86 13.20 30.10
CA CYS A 148 -6.45 12.44 28.92
C CYS A 148 -7.65 12.04 28.05
N GLU A 149 -8.79 11.71 28.68
CA GLU A 149 -10.03 11.40 28.01
C GLU A 149 -10.61 12.60 27.25
N ALA A 150 -10.65 13.79 27.87
CA ALA A 150 -11.12 15.00 27.22
C ALA A 150 -10.25 15.34 26.00
N TYR A 151 -8.93 15.23 26.13
CA TYR A 151 -8.01 15.41 25.01
C TYR A 151 -8.23 14.36 23.91
N ARG A 152 -8.42 13.10 24.27
CA ARG A 152 -8.67 12.01 23.31
C ARG A 152 -9.91 12.29 22.46
N SER A 153 -10.98 12.81 23.06
CA SER A 153 -12.20 13.22 22.34
C SER A 153 -11.94 14.37 21.37
N LEU A 154 -11.19 15.39 21.78
CA LEU A 154 -10.80 16.51 20.90
C LEU A 154 -9.92 16.05 19.75
N ALA A 155 -8.89 15.26 20.03
CA ALA A 155 -7.99 14.71 19.04
C ALA A 155 -8.69 13.70 18.13
N HIS A 156 -9.78 13.07 18.55
CA HIS A 156 -10.57 12.19 17.68
C HIS A 156 -11.15 12.98 16.49
N ILE A 157 -11.72 14.15 16.80
CA ILE A 157 -12.40 15.03 15.84
C ILE A 157 -11.38 15.79 14.98
N ASN A 158 -10.32 16.33 15.59
CA ASN A 158 -9.33 17.13 14.90
C ASN A 158 -8.11 16.30 14.47
N GLN A 159 -7.90 16.16 13.16
CA GLN A 159 -6.80 15.39 12.59
C GLN A 159 -5.44 16.09 12.70
N ASP A 160 -5.42 17.41 12.86
CA ASP A 160 -4.20 18.19 13.03
C ASP A 160 -3.60 18.03 14.45
N LEU A 161 -4.39 17.51 15.39
CA LEU A 161 -3.92 17.26 16.75
C LEU A 161 -3.20 15.90 16.84
N PRO A 162 -2.07 15.84 17.57
CA PRO A 162 -1.38 14.58 17.80
C PRO A 162 -2.26 13.61 18.61
N ARG A 163 -2.26 12.34 18.21
CA ARG A 163 -3.07 11.32 18.90
C ARG A 163 -2.57 11.11 20.33
N GLU A 164 -3.48 10.75 21.22
CA GLU A 164 -3.21 10.56 22.65
C GLU A 164 -1.99 9.64 22.89
N GLY A 165 -1.86 8.54 22.16
CA GLY A 165 -0.71 7.63 22.30
C GLY A 165 0.65 8.28 22.01
N ALA A 166 0.71 9.26 21.10
CA ALA A 166 1.93 10.02 20.81
C ALA A 166 2.27 11.00 21.96
N ILE A 167 1.26 11.63 22.54
CA ILE A 167 1.42 12.50 23.73
C ILE A 167 1.82 11.68 24.96
N SER A 168 1.20 10.53 25.17
CA SER A 168 1.53 9.60 26.26
C SER A 168 2.98 9.13 26.17
N SER A 169 3.43 8.74 24.97
CA SER A 169 4.83 8.37 24.72
C SER A 169 5.80 9.52 25.00
N THR A 170 5.43 10.74 24.61
CA THR A 170 6.22 11.96 24.89
C THR A 170 6.31 12.22 26.40
N ARG A 171 5.20 12.07 27.14
CA ARG A 171 5.17 12.19 28.60
C ARG A 171 6.08 11.16 29.28
N GLN A 172 6.01 9.90 28.87
CA GLN A 172 6.87 8.84 29.41
C GLN A 172 8.35 9.12 29.16
N ARG A 173 8.70 9.58 27.96
CA ARG A 173 10.06 9.99 27.61
C ARG A 173 10.57 11.10 28.52
N LEU A 174 9.76 12.15 28.71
CA LEU A 174 10.10 13.28 29.57
C LEU A 174 10.25 12.85 31.04
N ASN A 175 9.35 12.01 31.56
CA ASN A 175 9.43 11.49 32.92
C ASN A 175 10.71 10.68 33.15
N LYS A 176 11.14 9.86 32.19
CA LYS A 176 12.43 9.13 32.25
C LYS A 176 13.61 10.10 32.28
N GLN A 177 13.57 11.16 31.48
CA GLN A 177 14.62 12.19 31.49
C GLN A 177 14.67 12.93 32.84
N MET A 178 13.50 13.30 33.39
CA MET A 178 13.42 13.95 34.70
C MET A 178 13.89 13.05 35.82
N GLN A 179 13.58 11.75 35.80
CA GLN A 179 14.04 10.80 36.81
C GLN A 179 15.57 10.72 36.89
N ASN A 180 16.25 10.89 35.75
CA ASN A 180 17.72 10.95 35.71
C ASN A 180 18.27 12.28 36.26
N LEU A 181 17.54 13.39 36.08
CA LEU A 181 17.96 14.73 36.50
C LEU A 181 17.62 15.04 37.96
N VAL A 182 16.55 14.45 38.48
CA VAL A 182 16.06 14.63 39.85
C VAL A 182 15.91 13.24 40.48
N PRO A 183 16.95 12.74 41.17
CA PRO A 183 16.87 11.48 41.89
C PRO A 183 15.78 11.58 42.95
N LEU A 184 14.75 10.72 42.85
CA LEU A 184 13.76 10.60 43.90
C LEU A 184 14.37 9.76 45.03
N LEU A 185 14.67 10.41 46.16
CA LEU A 185 15.01 9.71 47.39
C LEU A 185 13.71 9.25 48.05
N LEU A 186 13.50 7.93 48.07
CA LEU A 186 12.45 7.30 48.87
C LEU A 186 12.94 7.29 50.32
N ILE A 187 12.28 8.07 51.17
CA ILE A 187 12.48 8.02 52.61
C ILE A 187 11.54 6.93 53.13
N ASN A 188 12.12 5.88 53.72
CA ASN A 188 11.40 4.80 54.41
C ASN A 188 10.97 5.23 55.80
#